data_AF-A0A8T1R7M6-F1
#
_entry.id   AF-A0A8T1R7M6-F1
#
_cell.length_a   1.000
_cell.length_b   1.000
_cell.length_c   1.000
_cell.angle_alpha   90.00
_cell.angle_beta   90.00
_cell.angle_gamma   90.00
#
_symmetry.space_group_name_H-M   'P 1'
#
loop_
_entity.id
_entity.type
_entity.pdbx_description
1 polymer ?
#
loop_
_entity_poly.entity_id
_entity_poly.type
_entity_poly.pdbx_seq_one_letter_code
_entity_poly.pdbx_strand_id
1 'polypeptide(L)'
;MKIEELEDAEDDRVGDFSGRHIVRVDAKRALVGAGARILFYPTLLYNVLRNKIEAEFRWWDEIDQFLLLGAVPFPKDVPRLKQLGVGGVITLNEPYETLVPTTLYHSHEIDHLVIPTRDYLFAPSFVDINRAVDFIHKNALCGISTYVHCKAGRGRSTTIVLCYLVRYKDMTPVDALDYVRSRRPRVLLAPSQWKAVEEYSKHQPSTTFCSPSGDAVLITKADLEGYHGNYDGNAGRQLKIVPKVIRARPMIARLTCLFASLKVSGGCGPGPRRLPVPEARAC
;
A
#
# COMPACT_ATOMS: atom_id res chain seq x y z
N MET A 1 27.78 14.05 -29.29
CA MET A 1 28.05 15.14 -28.34
C MET A 1 28.28 14.49 -26.99
N LYS A 2 29.52 14.51 -26.49
CA LYS A 2 29.92 13.96 -25.18
C LYS A 2 29.34 14.83 -24.08
N ILE A 3 28.77 14.21 -23.06
CA ILE A 3 28.39 14.87 -21.82
C ILE A 3 29.58 14.65 -20.89
N GLU A 4 30.31 15.71 -20.60
CA GLU A 4 31.39 15.68 -19.60
C GLU A 4 30.75 15.70 -18.21
N GLU A 5 31.08 14.67 -17.43
CA GLU A 5 30.83 14.59 -15.99
C GLU A 5 31.77 15.59 -15.31
N LEU A 6 31.19 16.56 -14.60
CA LEU A 6 31.92 17.45 -13.72
C LEU A 6 32.02 16.77 -12.36
N GLU A 7 33.21 16.24 -12.06
CA GLU A 7 33.61 15.80 -10.73
C GLU A 7 33.67 17.01 -9.79
N ASP A 8 32.89 16.97 -8.71
CA ASP A 8 32.95 17.93 -7.61
C ASP A 8 34.21 17.68 -6.78
N ALA A 9 35.19 18.58 -6.87
CA ALA A 9 36.37 18.59 -6.03
C ALA A 9 36.02 19.03 -4.59
N GLU A 10 36.21 18.12 -3.64
CA GLU A 10 36.20 18.41 -2.20
C GLU A 10 37.50 19.14 -1.82
N ASP A 11 37.41 20.44 -1.46
CA ASP A 11 38.50 21.17 -0.80
C ASP A 11 38.27 21.14 0.72
N ASP A 12 38.94 20.19 1.36
CA ASP A 12 39.09 20.10 2.82
C ASP A 12 39.95 21.28 3.32
N ARG A 13 39.30 22.33 3.82
CA ARG A 13 39.93 23.27 4.76
C ARG A 13 39.04 23.53 5.95
N VAL A 14 39.49 22.98 7.07
CA VAL A 14 38.98 23.20 8.43
C VAL A 14 39.09 24.69 8.76
N GLY A 15 37.94 25.36 8.89
CA GLY A 15 37.85 26.74 9.33
C GLY A 15 36.41 27.29 9.30
N ASP A 16 35.78 27.34 10.47
CA ASP A 16 34.54 28.08 10.78
C ASP A 16 33.27 27.75 9.95
N PHE A 17 32.77 26.52 10.09
CA PHE A 17 31.71 25.96 9.24
C PHE A 17 30.27 26.06 9.77
N SER A 18 30.04 26.62 10.96
CA SER A 18 28.69 26.56 11.55
C SER A 18 27.73 27.60 10.97
N GLY A 19 28.13 28.87 10.86
CA GLY A 19 27.20 29.93 10.44
C GLY A 19 26.85 29.95 8.95
N ARG A 20 27.86 29.79 8.07
CA ARG A 20 27.70 30.00 6.62
C ARG A 20 26.96 28.84 5.92
N HIS A 21 27.16 27.62 6.41
CA HIS A 21 26.55 26.43 5.85
C HIS A 21 25.06 26.32 6.22
N ILE A 22 24.70 26.68 7.47
CA ILE A 22 23.31 26.71 7.95
C ILE A 22 22.47 27.70 7.12
N VAL A 23 22.95 28.92 6.91
CA VAL A 23 22.24 29.96 6.13
C VAL A 23 21.99 29.51 4.68
N ARG A 24 22.95 28.83 4.05
CA ARG A 24 22.81 28.32 2.67
C ARG A 24 21.79 27.19 2.58
N VAL A 25 21.70 26.32 3.57
CA VAL A 25 20.72 25.22 3.62
C VAL A 25 19.31 25.78 3.86
N ASP A 26 19.17 26.75 4.76
CA ASP A 26 17.88 27.37 5.06
C ASP A 26 17.35 28.21 3.89
N ALA A 27 18.21 28.96 3.20
CA ALA A 27 17.84 29.69 1.99
C ALA A 27 17.37 28.73 0.88
N LYS A 28 18.08 27.62 0.66
CA LYS A 28 17.67 26.58 -0.30
C LYS A 28 16.31 25.98 0.07
N ARG A 29 16.09 25.66 1.36
CA ARG A 29 14.82 25.12 1.86
C ARG A 29 13.66 26.12 1.70
N ALA A 30 13.90 27.40 1.98
CA ALA A 30 12.91 28.45 1.83
C ALA A 30 12.52 28.67 0.36
N LEU A 31 13.50 28.72 -0.54
CA LEU A 31 13.27 28.84 -1.98
C LEU A 31 12.46 27.66 -2.54
N VAL A 32 12.82 26.43 -2.12
CA VAL A 32 12.06 25.22 -2.48
C VAL A 32 10.63 25.29 -1.96
N GLY A 33 10.42 25.78 -0.73
CA GLY A 33 9.08 25.96 -0.16
C GLY A 33 8.24 27.02 -0.88
N ALA A 34 8.84 28.11 -1.34
CA ALA A 34 8.15 29.14 -2.12
C ALA A 34 7.78 28.62 -3.53
N GLY A 35 8.70 27.93 -4.20
CA GLY A 35 8.45 27.31 -5.50
C GLY A 35 7.36 26.23 -5.44
N ALA A 36 7.37 25.40 -4.39
CA ALA A 36 6.34 24.38 -4.18
C ALA A 36 4.93 24.98 -4.06
N ARG A 37 4.78 26.12 -3.38
CA ARG A 37 3.50 26.83 -3.24
C ARG A 37 2.99 27.39 -4.57
N ILE A 38 3.85 28.06 -5.33
CA ILE A 38 3.48 28.66 -6.62
C ILE A 38 3.09 27.57 -7.63
N LEU A 39 3.86 26.48 -7.66
CA LEU A 39 3.63 25.38 -8.60
C LEU A 39 2.50 24.43 -8.16
N PHE A 40 1.99 24.53 -6.93
CA PHE A 40 0.97 23.63 -6.40
C PHE A 40 -0.31 23.64 -7.24
N TYR A 41 -0.96 24.80 -7.39
CA TYR A 41 -2.23 24.91 -8.10
C TYR A 41 -2.13 24.61 -9.61
N PRO A 42 -1.12 25.10 -10.35
CA PRO A 42 -0.97 24.75 -11.76
C PRO A 42 -0.80 23.25 -11.99
N THR A 43 0.03 22.58 -11.20
CA THR A 43 0.26 21.13 -11.33
C THR A 43 -0.92 20.31 -10.80
N LEU A 44 -1.66 20.81 -9.82
CA LEU A 44 -2.93 20.22 -9.39
C LEU A 44 -3.98 20.31 -10.51
N LEU A 45 -4.11 21.47 -11.16
CA LEU A 45 -5.02 21.64 -12.30
C LEU A 45 -4.68 20.66 -13.42
N TYR A 46 -3.39 20.49 -13.73
CA TYR A 46 -2.94 19.46 -14.68
C TYR A 46 -3.41 18.06 -14.27
N ASN A 47 -3.27 17.69 -12.98
CA ASN A 47 -3.76 16.39 -12.48
C ASN A 47 -5.28 16.25 -12.61
N VAL A 48 -6.05 17.32 -12.37
CA VAL A 48 -7.52 17.32 -12.53
C VAL A 48 -7.92 17.14 -13.99
N LEU A 49 -7.26 17.86 -14.91
CA LEU A 49 -7.52 17.74 -16.34
C LEU A 49 -7.19 16.33 -16.83
N ARG A 50 -6.03 15.80 -16.44
CA ARG A 50 -5.63 14.41 -16.72
C ARG A 50 -6.66 13.40 -16.21
N ASN A 51 -7.11 13.53 -14.96
CA ASN A 51 -8.17 12.69 -14.38
C ASN A 51 -9.49 12.76 -15.17
N LYS A 52 -9.80 13.90 -15.78
CA LYS A 52 -11.05 14.08 -16.54
C LYS A 52 -10.96 13.52 -17.96
N ILE A 53 -9.77 13.55 -18.56
CA ILE A 53 -9.54 13.16 -19.96
C ILE A 53 -9.16 11.68 -20.06
N GLU A 54 -8.32 11.18 -19.15
CA GLU A 54 -7.81 9.82 -19.16
C GLU A 54 -8.62 8.97 -18.18
N ALA A 55 -9.47 8.07 -18.68
CA ALA A 55 -10.29 7.18 -17.84
C ALA A 55 -9.44 6.25 -16.95
N GLU A 56 -8.20 5.95 -17.35
CA GLU A 56 -7.22 5.21 -16.54
C GLU A 56 -6.70 6.03 -15.35
N PHE A 57 -6.86 7.35 -15.38
CA PHE A 57 -6.46 8.23 -14.30
C PHE A 57 -7.57 8.35 -13.26
N ARG A 58 -7.69 7.34 -12.40
CA ARG A 58 -8.60 7.34 -11.24
C ARG A 58 -8.08 8.21 -10.08
N TRP A 59 -8.94 9.01 -9.46
CA TRP A 59 -8.51 9.90 -8.36
C TRP A 59 -7.98 9.11 -7.15
N TRP A 60 -8.64 8.00 -6.83
CA TRP A 60 -8.22 7.00 -5.85
C TRP A 60 -8.42 5.58 -6.38
N ASP A 61 -7.69 4.65 -5.79
CA ASP A 61 -7.77 3.22 -6.06
C ASP A 61 -7.86 2.46 -4.72
N GLU A 62 -8.68 1.42 -4.66
CA GLU A 62 -8.65 0.46 -3.57
C GLU A 62 -7.40 -0.43 -3.75
N ILE A 63 -6.54 -0.42 -2.75
CA ILE A 63 -5.28 -1.18 -2.80
C ILE A 63 -5.48 -2.54 -2.16
N ASP A 64 -6.10 -2.56 -0.99
CA ASP A 64 -6.37 -3.75 -0.20
C ASP A 64 -7.70 -3.56 0.53
N GLN A 65 -8.23 -4.63 1.15
CA GLN A 65 -9.47 -4.57 1.91
C GLN A 65 -9.37 -3.48 2.99
N PHE A 66 -10.29 -2.50 2.94
CA PHE A 66 -10.33 -1.34 3.83
C PHE A 66 -9.19 -0.31 3.64
N LEU A 67 -8.49 -0.32 2.51
CA LEU A 67 -7.39 0.61 2.25
C LEU A 67 -7.48 1.24 0.86
N LEU A 68 -7.68 2.57 0.83
CA LEU A 68 -7.72 3.37 -0.39
C LEU A 68 -6.49 4.27 -0.48
N LEU A 69 -5.92 4.40 -1.69
CA LEU A 69 -4.80 5.28 -2.01
C LEU A 69 -5.19 6.28 -3.09
N GLY A 70 -4.96 7.59 -2.87
CA GLY A 70 -5.34 8.59 -3.86
C GLY A 70 -4.67 9.96 -3.80
N ALA A 71 -5.16 10.84 -4.67
CA ALA A 71 -4.79 12.24 -4.78
C ALA A 71 -5.51 13.12 -3.75
N VAL A 72 -5.18 14.41 -3.68
CA VAL A 72 -5.79 15.34 -2.71
C VAL A 72 -7.31 15.42 -2.94
N PRO A 73 -8.17 15.15 -1.95
CA PRO A 73 -9.61 15.21 -2.15
C PRO A 73 -10.10 16.66 -2.24
N PHE A 74 -11.23 16.86 -2.92
CA PHE A 74 -11.98 18.10 -2.88
C PHE A 74 -13.08 18.03 -1.80
N PRO A 75 -13.61 19.17 -1.32
CA PRO A 75 -14.72 19.17 -0.35
C PRO A 75 -15.92 18.31 -0.77
N LYS A 76 -16.24 18.28 -2.07
CA LYS A 76 -17.30 17.46 -2.65
C LYS A 76 -17.04 15.95 -2.59
N ASP A 77 -15.79 15.53 -2.41
CA ASP A 77 -15.42 14.11 -2.35
C ASP A 77 -15.61 13.54 -0.95
N VAL A 78 -15.65 14.38 0.10
CA VAL A 78 -15.77 13.93 1.50
C VAL A 78 -17.04 13.10 1.73
N PRO A 79 -18.25 13.52 1.29
CA PRO A 79 -19.45 12.69 1.42
C PRO A 79 -19.34 11.37 0.64
N ARG A 80 -18.67 11.39 -0.53
CA ARG A 80 -18.45 10.20 -1.36
C ARG A 80 -17.50 9.22 -0.69
N LEU A 81 -16.45 9.69 -0.03
CA LEU A 81 -15.56 8.86 0.78
C LEU A 81 -16.34 8.18 1.91
N LYS A 82 -17.19 8.92 2.62
CA LYS A 82 -18.05 8.33 3.67
C LYS A 82 -18.97 7.23 3.13
N GLN A 83 -19.58 7.45 1.96
CA GLN A 83 -20.43 6.43 1.29
C GLN A 83 -19.66 5.17 0.90
N LEU A 84 -18.35 5.27 0.65
CA LEU A 84 -17.46 4.13 0.40
C LEU A 84 -17.02 3.41 1.70
N GLY A 85 -17.57 3.79 2.85
CA GLY A 85 -17.21 3.22 4.15
C GLY A 85 -15.90 3.77 4.72
N VAL A 86 -15.39 4.89 4.18
CA VAL A 86 -14.21 5.55 4.75
C VAL A 86 -14.59 6.18 6.07
N GLY A 87 -13.96 5.72 7.15
CA GLY A 87 -14.05 6.31 8.49
C GLY A 87 -12.73 6.91 8.97
N GLY A 88 -11.65 6.74 8.22
CA GLY A 88 -10.36 7.36 8.51
C GLY A 88 -9.69 7.98 7.28
N VAL A 89 -9.08 9.15 7.43
CA VAL A 89 -8.28 9.82 6.39
C VAL A 89 -6.89 10.13 6.91
N ILE A 90 -5.87 9.81 6.12
CA ILE A 90 -4.48 10.20 6.37
C ILE A 90 -4.02 11.19 5.30
N THR A 91 -3.68 12.40 5.73
CA THR A 91 -3.20 13.49 4.87
C THR A 91 -1.70 13.67 5.03
N LEU A 92 -0.95 13.42 3.94
CA LEU A 92 0.51 13.60 3.89
C LEU A 92 0.94 15.00 3.41
N ASN A 93 -0.04 15.83 3.05
CA ASN A 93 0.15 17.17 2.50
C ASN A 93 0.66 18.16 3.57
N GLU A 94 1.50 19.10 3.15
CA GLU A 94 1.74 20.29 3.98
C GLU A 94 0.49 21.18 4.01
N PRO A 95 0.29 22.03 5.03
CA PRO A 95 -0.95 22.81 5.19
C PRO A 95 -1.35 23.68 3.99
N TYR A 96 -0.38 24.12 3.18
CA TYR A 96 -0.66 24.93 1.97
C TYR A 96 -1.09 24.08 0.76
N GLU A 97 -1.00 22.75 0.86
CA GLU A 97 -1.39 21.79 -0.18
C GLU A 97 -2.74 21.12 0.11
N THR A 98 -3.41 21.46 1.23
CA THR A 98 -4.70 20.85 1.62
C THR A 98 -5.88 21.65 1.10
N LEU A 99 -6.87 20.96 0.53
CA LEU A 99 -8.12 21.57 0.02
C LEU A 99 -9.33 21.31 0.93
N VAL A 100 -9.20 20.38 1.87
CA VAL A 100 -10.25 19.94 2.78
C VAL A 100 -9.79 20.21 4.21
N PRO A 101 -10.50 21.04 4.99
CA PRO A 101 -10.16 21.26 6.38
C PRO A 101 -10.55 20.05 7.24
N THR A 102 -9.81 19.83 8.33
CA THR A 102 -10.08 18.77 9.31
C THR A 102 -11.52 18.77 9.83
N THR A 103 -12.11 19.96 9.99
CA THR A 103 -13.50 20.12 10.47
C THR A 103 -14.52 19.47 9.54
N LEU A 104 -14.29 19.44 8.23
CA LEU A 104 -15.20 18.82 7.26
C LEU A 104 -15.18 17.29 7.31
N TYR A 105 -14.02 16.70 7.64
CA TYR A 105 -13.94 15.25 7.89
C TYR A 105 -14.70 14.88 9.16
N HIS A 106 -14.46 15.61 10.26
CA HIS A 106 -15.15 15.34 11.52
C HIS A 106 -16.67 15.54 11.44
N SER A 107 -17.16 16.50 10.63
CA SER A 107 -18.60 16.66 10.43
C SER A 107 -19.26 15.48 9.71
N HIS A 108 -18.47 14.60 9.09
CA HIS A 108 -18.93 13.36 8.45
C HIS A 108 -18.50 12.11 9.23
N GLU A 109 -18.09 12.27 10.50
CA GLU A 109 -17.59 11.18 11.35
C GLU A 109 -16.44 10.42 10.67
N ILE A 110 -15.49 11.18 10.13
CA ILE A 110 -14.24 10.66 9.58
C ILE A 110 -13.11 11.16 10.49
N ASP A 111 -12.36 10.22 11.05
CA ASP A 111 -11.16 10.52 11.82
C ASP A 111 -10.05 10.98 10.88
N HIS A 112 -9.34 12.04 11.26
CA HIS A 112 -8.35 12.68 10.40
C HIS A 112 -6.96 12.68 11.06
N LEU A 113 -6.01 12.02 10.39
CA LEU A 113 -4.61 11.96 10.77
C LEU A 113 -3.75 12.79 9.80
N VAL A 114 -3.12 13.85 10.29
CA VAL A 114 -2.24 14.72 9.49
C VAL A 114 -0.78 14.39 9.77
N ILE A 115 -0.03 14.07 8.71
CA ILE A 115 1.40 13.77 8.74
C ILE A 115 2.08 14.61 7.66
N PRO A 116 2.33 15.91 7.92
CA PRO A 116 2.80 16.82 6.90
C PRO A 116 4.20 16.42 6.44
N THR A 117 4.32 16.04 5.17
CA THR A 117 5.57 15.61 4.55
C THR A 117 5.80 16.42 3.28
N ARG A 118 6.96 17.09 3.15
CA ARG A 118 7.31 17.85 1.94
C ARG A 118 7.30 16.96 0.70
N ASP A 119 6.78 17.47 -0.41
CA ASP A 119 6.65 16.68 -1.64
C ASP A 119 7.99 16.39 -2.34
N TYR A 120 7.97 15.42 -3.25
CA TYR A 120 9.05 15.01 -4.16
C TYR A 120 10.31 14.41 -3.54
N LEU A 121 10.95 15.05 -2.58
CA LEU A 121 12.29 14.65 -2.12
C LEU A 121 12.31 14.08 -0.71
N PHE A 122 11.20 14.14 0.01
CA PHE A 122 11.14 13.77 1.41
C PHE A 122 10.21 12.57 1.64
N ALA A 123 10.56 11.80 2.67
CA ALA A 123 9.78 10.71 3.20
C ALA A 123 9.26 11.09 4.59
N PRO A 124 8.12 10.54 5.03
CA PRO A 124 7.67 10.68 6.42
C PRO A 124 8.70 10.07 7.39
N SER A 125 8.74 10.56 8.63
CA SER A 125 9.65 10.01 9.64
C SER A 125 9.23 8.60 10.05
N PHE A 126 10.14 7.78 10.58
CA PHE A 126 9.82 6.42 11.04
C PHE A 126 8.68 6.40 12.08
N VAL A 127 8.65 7.39 13.00
CA VAL A 127 7.60 7.53 14.00
C VAL A 127 6.25 7.82 13.34
N ASP A 128 6.23 8.72 12.36
CA ASP A 128 5.01 9.05 11.61
C ASP A 128 4.52 7.88 10.76
N ILE A 129 5.44 7.12 10.15
CA ILE A 129 5.11 5.91 9.41
C ILE A 129 4.41 4.91 10.33
N ASN A 130 4.96 4.61 11.50
CA ASN A 130 4.32 3.70 12.46
C ASN A 130 2.95 4.20 12.87
N ARG A 131 2.81 5.49 13.22
CA ARG A 131 1.53 6.09 13.59
C ARG A 131 0.48 5.95 12.48
N ALA A 132 0.88 6.15 11.23
CA ALA A 132 -0.02 6.01 10.07
C ALA A 132 -0.43 4.54 9.85
N VAL A 133 0.54 3.63 9.91
CA VAL A 133 0.35 2.20 9.69
C VAL A 133 -0.55 1.59 10.77
N ASP A 134 -0.37 1.98 12.03
CA ASP A 134 -1.22 1.55 13.14
C ASP A 134 -2.63 2.15 13.04
N PHE A 135 -2.76 3.39 12.57
CA PHE A 135 -4.07 4.00 12.30
C PHE A 135 -4.84 3.22 11.23
N ILE A 136 -4.19 2.84 10.12
CA ILE A 136 -4.80 1.99 9.07
C ILE A 136 -5.21 0.65 9.67
N HIS A 137 -4.32 0.00 10.41
CA HIS A 137 -4.58 -1.33 10.95
C HIS A 137 -5.75 -1.35 11.95
N LYS A 138 -5.80 -0.36 12.85
CA LYS A 138 -6.90 -0.20 13.80
C LYS A 138 -8.25 -0.08 13.08
N ASN A 139 -8.33 0.74 12.03
CA ASN A 139 -9.55 0.92 11.26
C ASN A 139 -9.95 -0.38 10.52
N ALA A 140 -8.97 -1.05 9.90
CA ALA A 140 -9.19 -2.30 9.19
C ALA A 140 -9.73 -3.42 10.10
N LEU A 141 -9.26 -3.52 11.35
CA LEU A 141 -9.80 -4.47 12.34
C LEU A 141 -11.28 -4.22 12.69
N CYS A 142 -11.74 -2.98 12.54
CA CYS A 142 -13.13 -2.59 12.73
C CYS A 142 -13.96 -2.66 11.44
N GLY A 143 -13.39 -3.13 10.33
CA GLY A 143 -14.05 -3.12 9.02
C GLY A 143 -14.27 -1.71 8.44
N ILE A 144 -13.48 -0.73 8.90
CA ILE A 144 -13.57 0.67 8.49
C ILE A 144 -12.47 0.97 7.47
N SER A 145 -12.84 1.54 6.33
CA SER A 145 -11.88 1.91 5.29
C SER A 145 -11.06 3.15 5.69
N THR A 146 -9.77 3.13 5.37
CA THR A 146 -8.87 4.27 5.52
C THR A 146 -8.45 4.80 4.16
N TYR A 147 -8.59 6.11 3.95
CA TYR A 147 -8.13 6.80 2.76
C TYR A 147 -6.80 7.51 3.00
N VAL A 148 -5.76 7.07 2.31
CA VAL A 148 -4.41 7.64 2.42
C VAL A 148 -4.11 8.47 1.18
N HIS A 149 -3.82 9.76 1.35
CA HIS A 149 -3.57 10.65 0.22
C HIS A 149 -2.40 11.61 0.43
N CYS A 150 -1.85 12.05 -0.69
CA CYS A 150 -0.98 13.22 -0.76
C CYS A 150 -1.53 14.16 -1.83
N LYS A 151 -0.69 14.82 -2.62
CA LYS A 151 -1.13 15.64 -3.76
C LYS A 151 -1.68 14.80 -4.93
N ALA A 152 -0.87 13.88 -5.46
CA ALA A 152 -1.23 13.06 -6.63
C ALA A 152 -1.41 11.57 -6.30
N GLY A 153 -1.17 11.16 -5.05
CA GLY A 153 -1.21 9.75 -4.65
C GLY A 153 -0.16 8.90 -5.33
N ARG A 154 1.09 9.38 -5.44
CA ARG A 154 2.18 8.70 -6.18
C ARG A 154 3.37 8.31 -5.31
N GLY A 155 3.86 9.24 -4.49
CA GLY A 155 5.05 9.07 -3.64
C GLY A 155 4.70 8.96 -2.16
N ARG A 156 4.60 10.10 -1.46
CA ARG A 156 4.41 10.21 0.01
C ARG A 156 3.35 9.26 0.60
N SER A 157 2.13 9.30 0.08
CA SER A 157 1.03 8.44 0.56
C SER A 157 1.28 6.97 0.23
N THR A 158 1.90 6.69 -0.92
CA THR A 158 2.29 5.33 -1.29
C THR A 158 3.33 4.77 -0.33
N THR A 159 4.30 5.58 0.13
CA THR A 159 5.28 5.16 1.15
C THR A 159 4.59 4.57 2.38
N ILE A 160 3.54 5.21 2.89
CA ILE A 160 2.75 4.71 4.02
C ILE A 160 2.06 3.38 3.68
N VAL A 161 1.42 3.31 2.51
CA VAL A 161 0.72 2.10 2.05
C VAL A 161 1.69 0.92 1.92
N LEU A 162 2.89 1.13 1.36
CA LEU A 162 3.90 0.09 1.26
C LEU A 162 4.33 -0.40 2.65
N CYS A 163 4.58 0.53 3.58
CA CYS A 163 4.94 0.16 4.95
C CYS A 163 3.82 -0.63 5.66
N TYR A 164 2.56 -0.29 5.40
CA TYR A 164 1.42 -1.05 5.91
C TYR A 164 1.38 -2.48 5.35
N LEU A 165 1.53 -2.64 4.04
CA LEU A 165 1.54 -3.96 3.39
C LEU A 165 2.72 -4.82 3.87
N VAL A 166 3.91 -4.22 4.02
CA VAL A 166 5.08 -4.90 4.56
C VAL A 166 4.81 -5.42 5.98
N ARG A 167 4.23 -4.59 6.85
CA ARG A 167 4.01 -4.96 8.26
C ARG A 167 2.86 -5.94 8.48
N TYR A 168 1.72 -5.71 7.82
CA TYR A 168 0.47 -6.41 8.14
C TYR A 168 0.00 -7.38 7.05
N LYS A 169 0.68 -7.45 5.90
CA LYS A 169 0.37 -8.37 4.80
C LYS A 169 1.54 -9.27 4.40
N ASP A 170 2.62 -9.27 5.21
CA ASP A 170 3.80 -10.15 5.04
C ASP A 170 4.43 -10.05 3.64
N MET A 171 4.45 -8.84 3.07
CA MET A 171 5.05 -8.58 1.77
C MET A 171 6.47 -8.05 1.93
N THR A 172 7.37 -8.44 1.03
CA THR A 172 8.65 -7.73 0.91
C THR A 172 8.39 -6.30 0.36
N PRO A 173 9.29 -5.33 0.58
CA PRO A 173 9.15 -3.99 -0.02
C PRO A 173 8.92 -4.01 -1.53
N VAL A 174 9.59 -4.93 -2.24
CA VAL A 174 9.48 -5.08 -3.70
C VAL A 174 8.11 -5.64 -4.06
N ASP A 175 7.67 -6.72 -3.41
CA ASP A 175 6.35 -7.30 -3.65
C ASP A 175 5.23 -6.32 -3.36
N ALA A 176 5.34 -5.55 -2.28
CA ALA A 176 4.38 -4.51 -1.94
C ALA A 176 4.32 -3.42 -3.02
N LEU A 177 5.47 -3.02 -3.58
CA LEU A 177 5.53 -2.01 -4.65
C LEU A 177 4.88 -2.52 -5.93
N ASP A 178 5.19 -3.74 -6.33
CA ASP A 178 4.61 -4.35 -7.54
C ASP A 178 3.12 -4.61 -7.37
N TYR A 179 2.70 -5.05 -6.18
CA TYR A 179 1.30 -5.15 -5.80
C TYR A 179 0.60 -3.81 -5.97
N VAL A 180 1.10 -2.72 -5.38
CA VAL A 180 0.47 -1.40 -5.52
C VAL A 180 0.48 -0.93 -6.97
N ARG A 181 1.57 -1.14 -7.73
CA ARG A 181 1.67 -0.74 -9.15
C ARG A 181 0.65 -1.45 -10.03
N SER A 182 0.37 -2.73 -9.78
CA SER A 182 -0.65 -3.45 -10.53
C SER A 182 -2.07 -2.89 -10.31
N ARG A 183 -2.34 -2.23 -9.19
CA ARG A 183 -3.63 -1.53 -8.92
C ARG A 183 -3.59 -0.05 -9.33
N ARG A 184 -2.45 0.61 -9.16
CA ARG A 184 -2.22 2.03 -9.46
C ARG A 184 -0.89 2.22 -10.22
N PRO A 185 -0.87 2.04 -11.55
CA PRO A 185 0.36 2.04 -12.35
C PRO A 185 1.20 3.32 -12.31
N ARG A 186 0.58 4.46 -11.97
CA ARG A 186 1.23 5.78 -11.88
C ARG A 186 2.10 5.98 -10.64
N VAL A 187 2.18 5.02 -9.73
CA VAL A 187 3.01 5.12 -8.52
C VAL A 187 4.49 5.28 -8.88
N LEU A 188 5.11 6.28 -8.25
CA LEU A 188 6.52 6.59 -8.43
C LEU A 188 7.05 7.15 -7.12
N LEU A 189 7.96 6.41 -6.50
CA LEU A 189 8.63 6.81 -5.26
C LEU A 189 9.94 7.51 -5.60
N ALA A 190 10.25 8.54 -4.81
CA ALA A 190 11.58 9.13 -4.80
C ALA A 190 12.59 8.20 -4.09
N PRO A 191 13.91 8.34 -4.33
CA PRO A 191 14.91 7.51 -3.67
C PRO A 191 14.83 7.54 -2.13
N SER A 192 14.56 8.71 -1.55
CA SER A 192 14.39 8.87 -0.09
C SER A 192 13.15 8.14 0.44
N GLN A 193 12.07 8.13 -0.34
CA GLN A 193 10.83 7.41 -0.01
C GLN A 193 11.02 5.90 -0.08
N TRP A 194 11.72 5.42 -1.12
CA TRP A 194 12.06 4.00 -1.24
C TRP A 194 12.96 3.54 -0.09
N LYS A 195 14.01 4.32 0.21
CA LYS A 195 14.91 4.06 1.34
C LYS A 195 14.16 3.97 2.67
N ALA A 196 13.18 4.86 2.89
CA ALA A 196 12.35 4.80 4.10
C ALA A 196 11.54 3.50 4.22
N VAL A 197 11.04 2.94 3.12
CA VAL A 197 10.34 1.64 3.12
C VAL A 197 11.31 0.51 3.43
N GLU A 198 12.50 0.51 2.83
CA GLU A 198 13.53 -0.50 3.09
C GLU A 198 14.01 -0.47 4.55
N GLU A 199 14.27 0.73 5.08
CA GLU A 199 14.62 0.92 6.49
C GLU A 199 13.48 0.47 7.41
N TYR A 200 12.23 0.80 7.08
CA TYR A 200 11.07 0.39 7.85
C TYR A 200 10.90 -1.14 7.91
N SER A 201 11.15 -1.84 6.79
CA SER A 201 11.10 -3.31 6.72
C SER A 201 12.14 -3.98 7.60
N LYS A 202 13.33 -3.39 7.76
CA LYS A 202 14.42 -3.94 8.59
C LYS A 202 14.14 -3.81 10.09
N HIS A 203 13.38 -2.79 10.49
CA HIS A 203 13.09 -2.50 11.90
C HIS A 203 11.81 -3.16 12.40
N GLN A 204 11.11 -3.93 11.57
CA GLN A 204 9.94 -4.68 12.05
C GLN A 204 10.41 -5.72 13.07
N PRO A 205 9.90 -5.68 14.32
CA PRO A 205 9.98 -6.86 15.16
C PRO A 205 9.25 -7.95 14.38
N SER A 206 9.91 -9.09 14.18
CA SER A 206 9.26 -10.26 13.57
C SER A 206 7.97 -10.50 14.32
N THR A 207 6.85 -10.08 13.75
CA THR A 207 5.52 -10.45 14.23
C THR A 207 5.35 -11.90 13.84
N THR A 208 5.98 -12.76 14.63
CA THR A 208 5.58 -14.16 14.74
C THR A 208 4.17 -14.09 15.27
N PHE A 209 3.19 -14.06 14.36
CA PHE A 209 1.89 -14.59 14.71
C PHE A 209 2.16 -16.04 15.12
N CYS A 210 2.11 -16.30 16.43
CA CYS A 210 1.76 -17.62 16.91
C CYS A 210 0.34 -17.86 16.40
N SER A 211 0.24 -18.38 15.17
CA SER A 211 -0.87 -19.25 14.82
C SER A 211 -0.90 -20.30 15.93
N PRO A 212 -1.99 -20.44 16.71
CA PRO A 212 -2.15 -21.64 17.50
C PRO A 212 -2.22 -22.77 16.48
N SER A 213 -1.08 -23.43 16.25
CA SER A 213 -1.09 -24.74 15.64
C SER A 213 -2.08 -25.54 16.48
N GLY A 214 -3.19 -25.93 15.86
CA GLY A 214 -4.11 -26.88 16.45
C GLY A 214 -3.33 -28.06 17.01
N ASP A 215 -3.79 -28.56 18.16
CA ASP A 215 -3.28 -29.69 18.93
C ASP A 215 -2.28 -29.41 20.06
N ALA A 216 -2.41 -28.28 20.75
CA ALA A 216 -1.96 -28.20 22.14
C ALA A 216 -3.12 -28.58 23.08
N VAL A 217 -3.27 -29.88 23.37
CA VAL A 217 -4.16 -30.36 24.44
C VAL A 217 -3.46 -30.14 25.78
N LEU A 218 -3.97 -29.21 26.59
CA LEU A 218 -3.48 -28.98 27.95
C LEU A 218 -3.96 -30.14 28.85
N ILE A 219 -3.08 -31.11 29.09
CA ILE A 219 -3.29 -32.15 30.11
C ILE A 219 -3.12 -31.50 31.48
N THR A 220 -4.21 -31.42 32.24
CA THR A 220 -4.21 -30.89 33.60
C THR A 220 -3.81 -31.98 34.60
N LYS A 221 -3.41 -31.58 35.81
CA LYS A 221 -3.01 -32.53 36.86
C LYS A 221 -4.14 -33.51 37.24
N ALA A 222 -5.39 -33.12 37.04
CA ALA A 222 -6.57 -33.97 37.23
C ALA A 222 -6.68 -35.08 36.18
N ASP A 223 -6.14 -34.88 34.97
CA ASP A 223 -6.15 -35.88 33.89
C ASP A 223 -5.10 -36.99 34.11
N LEU A 224 -4.17 -36.79 35.05
CA LEU A 224 -3.15 -37.76 35.46
C LEU A 224 -3.55 -38.56 36.72
N GLU A 225 -4.65 -38.21 37.37
CA GLU A 225 -5.15 -38.91 38.56
C GLU A 225 -5.88 -40.20 38.15
N GLY A 226 -5.09 -41.26 37.95
CA GLY A 226 -5.60 -42.60 37.62
C GLY A 226 -4.51 -43.61 37.27
N TYR A 227 -3.31 -43.15 36.91
CA TYR A 227 -2.17 -44.02 36.66
C TYR A 227 -1.31 -44.18 37.92
N HIS A 228 -1.76 -45.01 38.86
CA HIS A 228 -0.85 -45.61 39.86
C HIS A 228 -0.15 -46.82 39.24
N GLY A 229 0.88 -46.54 38.43
CA GLY A 229 1.84 -47.54 37.99
C GLY A 229 2.85 -47.78 39.10
N ASN A 230 2.64 -48.86 39.84
CA ASN A 230 3.55 -49.34 40.87
C ASN A 230 4.80 -49.93 40.20
N TYR A 231 5.91 -49.18 40.11
CA TYR A 231 7.20 -49.75 39.74
C TYR A 231 8.36 -49.15 40.54
N ASP A 232 9.02 -50.10 41.19
CA ASP A 232 10.20 -50.03 42.02
C ASP A 232 11.47 -49.78 41.16
N GLY A 233 12.50 -49.24 41.80
CA GLY A 233 13.93 -49.26 41.45
C GLY A 233 14.44 -49.28 39.98
N ASN A 234 15.26 -48.27 39.67
CA ASN A 234 16.52 -48.38 38.92
C ASN A 234 16.51 -48.83 37.44
N ALA A 235 16.66 -47.88 36.50
CA ALA A 235 17.61 -47.95 35.38
C ALA A 235 17.43 -46.74 34.45
N GLY A 236 18.54 -46.06 34.13
CA GLY A 236 18.56 -45.03 33.10
C GLY A 236 18.25 -45.57 31.71
N ARG A 237 17.52 -44.78 30.91
CA ARG A 237 17.58 -44.80 29.44
C ARG A 237 17.06 -43.47 28.88
N GLN A 238 17.97 -42.78 28.22
CA GLN A 238 17.77 -41.56 27.45
C GLN A 238 17.00 -41.91 26.16
N LEU A 239 15.86 -41.27 25.90
CA LEU A 239 15.11 -41.42 24.64
C LEU A 239 15.36 -40.20 23.74
N LYS A 240 16.14 -40.42 22.68
CA LYS A 240 16.40 -39.47 21.60
C LYS A 240 15.16 -39.34 20.72
N ILE A 241 14.69 -38.10 20.52
CA ILE A 241 13.70 -37.78 19.49
C ILE A 241 14.44 -37.49 18.19
N VAL A 242 14.14 -38.27 17.15
CA VAL A 242 14.65 -38.07 15.78
C VAL A 242 13.62 -37.25 15.00
N PRO A 243 13.99 -36.15 14.31
CA PRO A 243 13.06 -35.42 13.47
C PRO A 243 12.75 -36.22 12.19
N LYS A 244 11.49 -36.59 12.00
CA LYS A 244 11.01 -37.20 10.76
C LYS A 244 10.70 -36.10 9.74
N VAL A 245 11.57 -35.94 8.74
CA VAL A 245 11.33 -35.05 7.59
C VAL A 245 10.20 -35.65 6.75
N ILE A 246 9.04 -35.00 6.74
CA ILE A 246 7.94 -35.32 5.81
C ILE A 246 8.01 -34.32 4.66
N ARG A 247 8.37 -34.81 3.46
CA ARG A 247 8.28 -34.05 2.21
C ARG A 247 6.81 -33.89 1.83
N ALA A 248 6.31 -32.66 1.84
CA ALA A 248 5.02 -32.34 1.23
C ALA A 248 5.15 -32.36 -0.30
N ARG A 249 4.24 -33.06 -0.98
CA ARG A 249 4.04 -33.00 -2.44
C ARG A 249 2.93 -31.99 -2.75
N PRO A 250 3.03 -31.23 -3.86
CA PRO A 250 1.98 -30.27 -4.23
C PRO A 250 0.77 -31.01 -4.81
N MET A 251 -0.43 -30.69 -4.31
CA MET A 251 -1.68 -31.15 -4.92
C MET A 251 -2.06 -30.20 -6.06
N ILE A 252 -2.01 -30.72 -7.29
CA ILE A 252 -2.65 -30.12 -8.47
C ILE A 252 -4.13 -30.49 -8.41
N ALA A 253 -5.01 -29.50 -8.25
CA ALA A 253 -6.44 -29.69 -8.44
C ALA A 253 -6.74 -29.75 -9.95
N ARG A 254 -7.13 -30.95 -10.41
CA ARG A 254 -7.61 -31.22 -11.77
C ARG A 254 -9.08 -30.81 -11.86
N LEU A 255 -9.42 -29.87 -12.75
CA LEU A 255 -10.79 -29.76 -13.26
C LEU A 255 -11.00 -30.83 -14.32
N THR A 256 -12.00 -31.69 -14.12
CA THR A 256 -12.51 -32.58 -15.17
C THR A 256 -13.97 -32.31 -15.47
N CYS A 257 -14.20 -32.25 -16.79
CA CYS A 257 -15.44 -32.13 -17.53
C CYS A 257 -16.63 -32.91 -16.99
N LEU A 258 -17.81 -32.30 -17.12
CA LEU A 258 -19.05 -33.01 -17.43
C LEU A 258 -19.28 -32.91 -18.95
N PHE A 259 -19.43 -34.06 -19.59
CA PHE A 259 -19.80 -34.25 -20.99
C PHE A 259 -21.32 -34.17 -21.15
N ALA A 260 -21.80 -33.58 -22.25
CA ALA A 260 -22.91 -34.12 -23.02
C ALA A 260 -22.84 -33.63 -24.47
N SER A 261 -22.62 -34.58 -25.37
CA SER A 261 -22.49 -34.47 -26.81
C SER A 261 -23.80 -34.12 -27.51
N LEU A 262 -23.74 -33.33 -28.59
CA LEU A 262 -24.66 -33.44 -29.72
C LEU A 262 -23.90 -33.17 -31.04
N LYS A 263 -24.31 -33.93 -32.05
CA LYS A 263 -23.57 -34.40 -33.23
C LYS A 263 -23.49 -33.37 -34.37
N VAL A 264 -22.28 -33.23 -34.91
CA VAL A 264 -21.82 -33.13 -36.33
C VAL A 264 -22.85 -32.90 -37.45
N SER A 265 -22.60 -31.84 -38.25
CA SER A 265 -22.21 -31.84 -39.69
C SER A 265 -22.33 -30.39 -40.21
N GLY A 266 -21.41 -29.70 -40.89
CA GLY A 266 -20.36 -30.07 -41.83
C GLY A 266 -20.66 -29.43 -43.20
N GLY A 267 -19.95 -28.35 -43.59
CA GLY A 267 -19.71 -28.02 -45.02
C GLY A 267 -20.02 -26.60 -45.55
N CYS A 268 -18.93 -25.86 -45.82
CA CYS A 268 -18.64 -24.98 -46.98
C CYS A 268 -19.54 -23.79 -47.41
N GLY A 269 -18.95 -22.59 -47.31
CA GLY A 269 -18.55 -21.76 -48.47
C GLY A 269 -19.54 -20.72 -49.06
N PRO A 270 -19.05 -19.66 -49.75
CA PRO A 270 -19.62 -18.30 -49.68
C PRO A 270 -20.30 -17.80 -50.97
N GLY A 271 -21.12 -16.73 -50.87
CA GLY A 271 -21.44 -15.85 -52.01
C GLY A 271 -22.86 -15.24 -52.04
N PRO A 272 -23.07 -14.10 -52.71
CA PRO A 272 -23.89 -12.98 -52.20
C PRO A 272 -25.25 -12.80 -52.92
N ARG A 273 -26.18 -12.00 -52.34
CA ARG A 273 -27.05 -11.04 -53.07
C ARG A 273 -28.05 -10.26 -52.19
N ARG A 274 -27.98 -8.93 -52.36
CA ARG A 274 -29.04 -7.88 -52.50
C ARG A 274 -30.23 -7.77 -51.51
N LEU A 275 -30.24 -6.61 -50.84
CA LEU A 275 -31.31 -5.60 -50.68
C LEU A 275 -32.71 -5.91 -51.29
N PRO A 276 -33.81 -5.50 -50.61
CA PRO A 276 -34.24 -4.09 -50.67
C PRO A 276 -34.74 -3.45 -49.36
N VAL A 277 -34.63 -2.12 -49.35
CA VAL A 277 -35.25 -1.12 -48.47
C VAL A 277 -36.79 -1.14 -48.65
N PRO A 278 -37.58 -0.77 -47.64
CA PRO A 278 -38.24 0.53 -47.72
C PRO A 278 -38.16 1.38 -46.44
N GLU A 279 -38.48 2.64 -46.69
CA GLU A 279 -38.32 3.91 -46.00
C GLU A 279 -39.35 4.18 -44.87
N ALA A 280 -39.11 5.31 -44.17
CA ALA A 280 -40.03 6.13 -43.36
C ALA A 280 -40.37 5.61 -41.94
N ARG A 281 -40.44 6.45 -40.88
CA ARG A 281 -40.68 7.90 -40.79
C ARG A 281 -40.31 8.40 -39.38
N ALA A 282 -39.97 9.67 -39.31
CA ALA A 282 -39.78 10.46 -38.09
C ALA A 282 -41.09 10.68 -37.31
N CYS A 283 -40.98 10.72 -35.99
CA CYS A 283 -41.58 11.69 -35.05
C CYS A 283 -40.68 11.72 -33.81
#